data_AF-A0AAN6K3G5-F1
#
_entry.id   AF-A0AAN6K3G5-F1
#
_cell.length_a   1.000
_cell.length_b   1.000
_cell.length_c   1.000
_cell.angle_alpha   90.00
_cell.angle_beta   90.00
_cell.angle_gamma   90.00
#
_symmetry.space_group_name_H-M   'P 1'
#
loop_
_entity.id
_entity.type
_entity.pdbx_description
1 polymer ?
#
loop_
_entity_poly.entity_id
_entity_poly.type
_entity_poly.pdbx_seq_one_letter_code
_entity_poly.pdbx_strand_id
1 'polypeptide(L)'
;MSTDVDKKINPQSYFDDDDPHFDNDARLILTQYSGIPEPSLVPHVRAIREKAFKLFPYPCIGLYSFLAFTIAKSPQYPDILHRLKAGEALLDLGCCFGQDLRRLVFDGAPARNLTGVELEQGFLDLGYELLLDRGRFRVPLIAGDFFEPIPGLEKGSFDMIHAAFFLSLVLVG
;
A
#
# COMPACT_ATOMS: atom_id res chain seq x y z
N MET A 1 32.69 -25.60 -9.77
CA MET A 1 32.93 -24.83 -8.54
C MET A 1 31.69 -24.00 -8.30
N SER A 2 30.86 -24.45 -7.35
CA SER A 2 29.59 -23.82 -6.98
C SER A 2 29.90 -22.50 -6.29
N THR A 3 29.36 -21.38 -6.78
CA THR A 3 29.46 -20.12 -6.06
C THR A 3 28.41 -20.11 -4.96
N ASP A 4 28.86 -20.05 -3.71
CA ASP A 4 28.11 -19.89 -2.46
C ASP A 4 27.30 -18.56 -2.40
N VAL A 5 26.38 -18.34 -3.34
CA VAL A 5 25.46 -17.17 -3.34
C VAL A 5 24.01 -17.62 -3.23
N ASP A 6 23.76 -18.74 -2.55
CA ASP A 6 22.42 -19.10 -2.05
C ASP A 6 22.46 -19.18 -0.53
N LYS A 7 22.92 -18.10 0.12
CA LYS A 7 22.46 -17.85 1.49
C LYS A 7 20.97 -17.55 1.38
N LYS A 8 20.14 -18.58 1.56
CA LYS A 8 18.70 -18.45 1.80
C LYS A 8 18.53 -17.34 2.83
N ILE A 9 18.10 -16.16 2.40
CA ILE A 9 17.89 -15.04 3.30
C ILE A 9 16.82 -15.51 4.30
N ASN A 10 17.16 -15.51 5.58
CA ASN A 10 16.21 -15.85 6.63
C ASN A 10 15.16 -14.73 6.64
N PRO A 11 13.89 -14.97 6.26
CA PRO A 11 12.92 -13.88 6.17
C PRO A 11 12.75 -13.15 7.51
N GLN A 12 12.98 -13.84 8.63
CA GLN A 12 12.93 -13.24 9.96
C GLN A 12 13.95 -12.09 10.16
N SER A 13 15.04 -12.03 9.38
CA SER A 13 15.99 -10.91 9.45
C SER A 13 15.39 -9.58 9.01
N TYR A 14 14.22 -9.60 8.35
CA TYR A 14 13.49 -8.41 7.97
C TYR A 14 12.53 -7.91 9.05
N PHE A 15 12.31 -8.71 10.10
CA PHE A 15 11.35 -8.38 11.13
C PHE A 15 12.01 -7.44 12.16
N ASP A 16 11.72 -6.14 12.06
CA ASP A 16 12.11 -5.16 13.07
C ASP A 16 11.28 -5.33 14.35
N ASP A 17 11.92 -5.55 15.50
CA ASP A 17 11.21 -5.73 16.77
C ASP A 17 10.78 -4.41 17.43
N ASP A 18 11.28 -3.28 16.93
CA ASP A 18 10.95 -1.95 17.44
C ASP A 18 9.50 -1.55 17.13
N ASP A 19 9.00 -0.58 17.89
CA ASP A 19 7.68 -0.01 17.65
C ASP A 19 7.66 0.84 16.36
N PRO A 20 6.55 0.82 15.61
CA PRO A 20 6.42 1.59 14.38
C PRO A 20 6.59 3.09 14.62
N HIS A 21 7.39 3.74 13.77
CA HIS A 21 7.41 5.19 13.70
C HIS A 21 6.26 5.71 12.84
N PHE A 22 5.43 6.57 13.41
CA PHE A 22 4.39 7.28 12.67
C PHE A 22 4.87 8.68 12.31
N ASP A 23 4.92 9.01 11.02
CA ASP A 23 5.04 10.41 10.59
C ASP A 23 3.68 11.11 10.61
N ASN A 24 3.64 12.38 10.18
CA ASN A 24 2.40 13.16 10.21
C ASN A 24 1.31 12.56 9.32
N ASP A 25 1.66 12.02 8.15
CA ASP A 25 0.68 11.45 7.22
C ASP A 25 0.12 10.14 7.74
N ALA A 26 0.97 9.28 8.30
CA ALA A 26 0.56 8.03 8.93
C ALA A 26 -0.34 8.28 10.13
N ARG A 27 0.04 9.21 11.04
CA ARG A 27 -0.81 9.60 12.17
C ARG A 27 -2.14 10.14 11.68
N LEU A 28 -2.14 11.04 10.69
CA LEU A 28 -3.35 11.64 10.15
C LEU A 28 -4.34 10.59 9.66
N ILE A 29 -3.88 9.62 8.86
CA ILE A 29 -4.75 8.61 8.28
C ILE A 29 -5.19 7.55 9.31
N LEU A 30 -4.30 7.10 10.18
CA LEU A 30 -4.67 6.13 11.20
C LEU A 30 -5.63 6.73 12.24
N THR A 31 -5.48 8.01 12.59
CA THR A 31 -6.34 8.66 13.58
C THR A 31 -7.59 9.29 12.95
N GLN A 32 -7.44 10.29 12.08
CA GLN A 32 -8.57 11.08 11.59
C GLN A 32 -9.40 10.32 10.55
N TYR A 33 -8.76 9.60 9.64
CA TYR A 33 -9.50 8.82 8.64
C TYR A 33 -10.07 7.53 9.23
N SER A 34 -9.28 6.80 10.04
CA SER A 34 -9.64 5.45 10.52
C SER A 34 -10.30 5.45 11.90
N GLY A 35 -10.22 6.56 12.65
CA GLY A 35 -10.80 6.68 13.99
C GLY A 35 -10.03 5.93 15.08
N ILE A 36 -8.79 5.51 14.82
CA ILE A 36 -8.00 4.76 15.80
C ILE A 36 -7.45 5.74 16.85
N PRO A 37 -7.68 5.50 18.16
CA PRO A 37 -7.10 6.34 19.20
C PRO A 37 -5.57 6.24 19.25
N GLU A 38 -4.88 7.34 19.55
CA GLU A 38 -3.42 7.40 19.69
C GLU A 38 -2.83 6.24 20.54
N PRO A 39 -3.36 5.91 21.74
CA PRO A 39 -2.83 4.80 22.54
C PRO A 39 -2.98 3.41 21.89
N SER A 40 -3.84 3.28 20.87
CA SER A 40 -4.12 2.03 20.17
C SER A 40 -3.33 1.88 18.86
N LEU A 41 -2.63 2.92 18.40
CA LEU A 41 -1.92 2.88 17.11
C LEU A 41 -0.86 1.79 17.05
N VAL A 42 0.07 1.78 18.01
CA VAL A 42 1.15 0.78 18.09
C VAL A 42 0.61 -0.65 18.13
N PRO A 43 -0.25 -1.05 19.09
CA PRO A 43 -0.73 -2.43 19.16
C PRO A 43 -1.54 -2.84 17.92
N HIS A 44 -2.34 -1.92 17.35
CA HIS A 44 -3.09 -2.19 16.12
C HIS A 44 -2.16 -2.47 14.93
N VAL A 45 -1.19 -1.60 14.70
CA VAL A 45 -0.27 -1.70 13.55
C VAL A 45 0.66 -2.91 13.68
N ARG A 46 1.12 -3.23 14.90
CA ARG A 46 1.86 -4.47 15.18
C ARG A 46 1.04 -5.71 14.81
N ALA A 47 -0.22 -5.77 15.24
CA ALA A 47 -1.09 -6.91 14.94
C ALA A 47 -1.32 -7.10 13.44
N ILE A 48 -1.51 -6.01 12.69
CA ILE A 48 -1.62 -6.07 11.21
C ILE A 48 -0.30 -6.54 10.59
N ARG A 49 0.83 -5.99 11.01
CA ARG A 49 2.14 -6.40 10.51
C ARG A 49 2.42 -7.88 10.78
N GLU A 50 2.12 -8.38 11.98
CA GLU A 50 2.31 -9.79 12.32
C GLU A 50 1.46 -10.71 11.43
N LYS A 51 0.20 -10.35 11.16
CA LYS A 51 -0.65 -11.10 10.22
C LYS A 51 -0.06 -11.06 8.81
N ALA A 52 0.29 -9.88 8.32
CA ALA A 52 0.84 -9.68 6.99
C ALA A 52 2.15 -10.45 6.79
N PHE A 53 3.08 -10.37 7.75
CA PHE A 53 4.40 -10.99 7.65
C PHE A 53 4.34 -12.53 7.70
N LYS A 54 3.36 -13.09 8.41
CA LYS A 54 3.11 -14.54 8.40
C LYS A 54 2.64 -15.05 7.04
N LEU A 55 1.90 -14.22 6.30
CA LEU A 55 1.44 -14.55 4.95
C LEU A 55 2.56 -14.31 3.93
N PHE A 56 3.20 -13.14 4.02
CA PHE A 56 4.17 -12.64 3.05
C PHE A 56 5.33 -11.96 3.79
N PRO A 57 6.44 -12.67 4.05
CA PRO A 57 7.53 -12.17 4.88
C PRO A 57 8.46 -11.25 4.07
N TYR A 58 7.89 -10.20 3.49
CA TYR A 58 8.60 -9.22 2.68
C TYR A 58 9.26 -8.14 3.56
N PRO A 59 10.44 -7.62 3.16
CA PRO A 59 11.11 -6.53 3.88
C PRO A 59 10.21 -5.32 4.13
N CYS A 60 9.41 -4.92 3.14
CA CYS A 60 8.51 -3.78 3.27
C CYS A 60 7.46 -3.94 4.39
N ILE A 61 7.09 -5.18 4.71
CA ILE A 61 6.16 -5.49 5.81
C ILE A 61 6.91 -5.54 7.13
N GLY A 62 8.05 -6.24 7.15
CA GLY A 62 8.92 -6.37 8.32
C GLY A 62 9.51 -5.04 8.80
N LEU A 63 9.60 -4.03 7.95
CA LEU A 63 10.15 -2.71 8.29
C LEU A 63 9.06 -1.62 8.38
N TYR A 64 7.78 -2.01 8.50
CA TYR A 64 6.64 -1.08 8.52
C TYR A 64 6.58 -0.08 7.35
N SER A 65 7.16 -0.40 6.18
CA SER A 65 7.25 0.55 5.07
C SER A 65 5.88 0.95 4.53
N PHE A 66 4.86 0.13 4.74
CA PHE A 66 3.46 0.47 4.44
C PHE A 66 2.91 1.67 5.23
N LEU A 67 3.59 2.15 6.27
CA LEU A 67 3.26 3.40 6.96
C LEU A 67 3.79 4.63 6.21
N ALA A 68 4.66 4.45 5.22
CA ALA A 68 5.06 5.54 4.35
C ALA A 68 4.01 5.74 3.26
N PHE A 69 3.24 6.83 3.38
CA PHE A 69 2.31 7.31 2.36
C PHE A 69 3.10 7.99 1.23
N THR A 70 3.76 7.17 0.42
CA THR A 70 4.74 7.60 -0.56
C THR A 70 4.19 8.60 -1.57
N ILE A 71 2.93 8.46 -1.97
CA ILE A 71 2.35 9.35 -2.97
C ILE A 71 2.18 10.77 -2.41
N ALA A 72 1.82 10.90 -1.12
CA ALA A 72 1.66 12.20 -0.46
C ALA A 72 3.00 12.93 -0.27
N LYS A 73 4.11 12.18 -0.24
CA LYS A 73 5.47 12.73 -0.15
C LYS A 73 6.04 13.17 -1.50
N SER A 74 5.37 12.85 -2.60
CA SER A 74 5.78 13.26 -3.93
C SER A 74 5.64 14.78 -4.10
N PRO A 75 6.65 15.48 -4.68
CA PRO A 75 6.50 16.88 -5.07
C PRO A 75 5.35 17.13 -6.06
N GLN A 76 4.92 16.09 -6.79
CA GLN A 76 3.82 16.14 -7.76
C GLN A 76 2.44 15.94 -7.10
N TYR A 77 2.37 15.64 -5.81
CA TYR A 77 1.09 15.34 -5.13
C TYR A 77 -0.01 16.39 -5.33
N PRO A 78 0.26 17.72 -5.25
CA PRO A 78 -0.76 18.72 -5.54
C PRO A 78 -1.32 18.65 -6.97
N ASP A 79 -0.47 18.37 -7.96
CA ASP A 79 -0.86 18.21 -9.36
C ASP A 79 -1.67 16.93 -9.57
N ILE A 80 -1.23 15.82 -8.95
CA ILE A 80 -1.96 14.54 -8.96
C ILE A 80 -3.38 14.73 -8.42
N LEU A 81 -3.53 15.37 -7.26
CA LEU A 81 -4.85 15.65 -6.68
C LEU A 81 -5.70 16.56 -7.58
N HIS A 82 -5.10 17.58 -8.18
CA HIS A 82 -5.81 18.47 -9.10
C HIS A 82 -6.34 17.72 -10.32
N ARG A 83 -5.49 16.91 -10.97
CA ARG A 83 -5.84 16.10 -12.16
C ARG A 83 -6.92 15.06 -11.84
N LEU A 84 -6.81 14.37 -10.70
CA LEU A 84 -7.84 13.44 -10.21
C LEU A 84 -9.19 14.15 -10.01
N LYS A 85 -9.20 15.36 -9.43
CA LYS A 85 -10.42 16.16 -9.26
C LYS A 85 -10.98 16.67 -10.60
N ALA A 86 -10.12 16.87 -11.59
CA ALA A 86 -10.49 17.28 -12.94
C ALA A 86 -11.06 16.14 -13.81
N GLY A 87 -10.97 14.89 -13.36
CA GLY A 87 -11.58 13.74 -14.03
C GLY A 87 -10.60 12.67 -14.50
N GLU A 88 -9.30 12.93 -14.41
CA GLU A 88 -8.27 11.96 -14.82
C GLU A 88 -8.20 10.77 -13.85
N ALA A 89 -7.71 9.64 -14.36
CA ALA A 89 -7.65 8.36 -13.65
C ALA A 89 -6.21 7.97 -13.25
N LEU A 90 -6.07 7.39 -12.06
CA LEU A 90 -4.80 6.89 -11.52
C LEU A 90 -4.89 5.40 -11.18
N LEU A 91 -3.88 4.66 -11.61
CA LEU A 91 -3.61 3.29 -11.18
C LEU A 91 -2.48 3.27 -10.16
N ASP A 92 -2.71 2.66 -9.00
CA ASP A 92 -1.67 2.32 -8.03
C ASP A 92 -1.29 0.85 -8.18
N LEU A 93 -0.08 0.60 -8.67
CA LEU A 93 0.41 -0.71 -9.05
C LEU A 93 1.31 -1.28 -7.95
N GLY A 94 0.93 -2.45 -7.42
CA GLY A 94 1.55 -2.98 -6.19
C GLY A 94 1.14 -2.14 -4.98
N CYS A 95 -0.18 -1.90 -4.86
CA CYS A 95 -0.73 -0.95 -3.89
C CYS A 95 -0.65 -1.44 -2.43
N CYS A 96 -0.18 -2.68 -2.17
CA CYS A 96 -0.04 -3.27 -0.84
C CYS A 96 -1.37 -3.20 -0.07
N PHE A 97 -1.43 -2.44 1.02
CA PHE A 97 -2.64 -2.25 1.81
C PHE A 97 -3.60 -1.22 1.21
N GLY A 98 -3.26 -0.58 0.08
CA GLY A 98 -4.02 0.49 -0.54
C GLY A 98 -4.02 1.78 0.29
N GLN A 99 -2.97 2.03 1.06
CA GLN A 99 -2.86 3.17 1.97
C GLN A 99 -2.73 4.51 1.22
N ASP A 100 -1.98 4.54 0.12
CA ASP A 100 -1.77 5.74 -0.69
C ASP A 100 -3.09 6.17 -1.36
N LEU A 101 -3.89 5.21 -1.84
CA LEU A 101 -5.23 5.46 -2.38
C LEU A 101 -6.19 6.03 -1.34
N ARG A 102 -6.15 5.56 -0.09
CA ARG A 102 -6.97 6.13 0.99
C ARG A 102 -6.54 7.53 1.36
N ARG A 103 -5.23 7.82 1.27
CA ARG A 103 -4.74 9.18 1.46
C ARG A 103 -5.25 10.12 0.36
N LEU A 104 -5.22 9.70 -0.90
CA LEU A 104 -5.83 10.47 -2.00
C LEU A 104 -7.32 10.74 -1.77
N VAL A 105 -8.08 9.72 -1.38
CA VAL A 105 -9.53 9.87 -1.08
C VAL A 105 -9.76 10.82 0.09
N PHE A 106 -8.96 10.72 1.16
CA PHE A 106 -9.03 11.62 2.31
C PHE A 106 -8.83 13.09 1.91
N ASP A 107 -7.90 13.36 0.98
CA ASP A 107 -7.64 14.70 0.45
C ASP A 107 -8.61 15.13 -0.68
N GLY A 108 -9.65 14.33 -0.93
CA GLY A 108 -10.78 14.66 -1.80
C GLY A 108 -10.66 14.16 -3.24
N ALA A 109 -9.76 13.23 -3.55
CA ALA A 109 -9.78 12.55 -4.84
C ALA A 109 -11.06 11.70 -5.00
N PRO A 110 -11.76 11.78 -6.15
CA PRO A 110 -12.94 10.94 -6.39
C PRO A 110 -12.55 9.46 -6.47
N ALA A 111 -13.15 8.60 -5.63
CA ALA A 111 -12.83 7.17 -5.59
C ALA A 111 -13.00 6.44 -6.94
N ARG A 112 -13.94 6.90 -7.78
CA ARG A 112 -14.19 6.35 -9.13
C ARG A 112 -13.02 6.56 -10.11
N ASN A 113 -12.12 7.48 -9.81
CA ASN A 113 -10.96 7.82 -10.64
C ASN A 113 -9.69 7.09 -10.18
N LEU A 114 -9.80 6.23 -9.17
CA LEU A 114 -8.68 5.51 -8.59
C LEU A 114 -8.87 4.02 -8.84
N THR A 115 -7.79 3.28 -8.99
CA THR A 115 -7.78 1.82 -8.98
C THR A 115 -6.49 1.34 -8.35
N GLY A 116 -6.58 0.34 -7.50
CA GLY A 116 -5.41 -0.33 -6.90
C GLY A 116 -5.30 -1.75 -7.42
N VAL A 117 -4.08 -2.17 -7.75
CA VAL A 117 -3.74 -3.55 -8.09
C VAL A 117 -2.68 -4.06 -7.11
N GLU A 118 -2.88 -5.26 -6.60
CA GLU A 118 -1.91 -5.96 -5.76
C GLU A 118 -1.89 -7.43 -6.19
N LEU A 119 -0.74 -8.10 -6.11
CA LEU A 119 -0.64 -9.50 -6.47
C LEU A 119 -1.48 -10.36 -5.53
N GLU A 120 -1.42 -10.05 -4.23
CA GLU A 120 -1.94 -10.89 -3.17
C GLU A 120 -3.20 -10.30 -2.52
N GLN A 121 -4.33 -11.01 -2.64
CA GLN A 121 -5.60 -10.62 -2.02
C GLN A 121 -5.50 -10.39 -0.51
N GLY A 122 -4.61 -11.13 0.18
CA GLY A 122 -4.40 -11.00 1.62
C GLY A 122 -3.93 -9.60 2.04
N PHE A 123 -3.15 -8.91 1.22
CA PHE A 123 -2.76 -7.51 1.51
C PHE A 123 -3.98 -6.58 1.41
N LEU A 124 -4.79 -6.71 0.36
CA LEU A 124 -5.98 -5.89 0.18
C LEU A 124 -6.93 -6.02 1.38
N ASP A 125 -7.15 -7.25 1.85
CA ASP A 125 -8.00 -7.53 3.01
C ASP A 125 -7.45 -6.94 4.32
N LEU A 126 -6.14 -7.08 4.54
CA LEU A 126 -5.46 -6.47 5.69
C LEU A 126 -5.46 -4.94 5.63
N GLY A 127 -5.51 -4.35 4.44
CA GLY A 127 -5.66 -2.90 4.28
C GLY A 127 -6.99 -2.38 4.85
N TYR A 128 -8.08 -3.13 4.65
CA TYR A 128 -9.38 -2.80 5.27
C TYR A 128 -9.37 -2.95 6.79
N GLU A 129 -8.61 -3.92 7.32
CA GLU A 129 -8.42 -4.07 8.77
C GLU A 129 -7.53 -2.96 9.34
N LEU A 130 -6.46 -2.59 8.64
CA LEU A 130 -5.55 -1.52 9.04
C LEU A 130 -6.27 -0.19 9.19
N LEU A 131 -7.19 0.12 8.27
CA LEU A 131 -7.80 1.45 8.13
C LEU A 131 -9.29 1.49 8.52
N LEU A 132 -9.80 0.38 9.07
CA LEU A 132 -11.14 0.25 9.65
C LEU A 132 -12.23 0.81 8.72
N ASP A 133 -12.18 0.44 7.45
CA ASP A 133 -12.99 1.08 6.41
C ASP A 133 -13.71 0.14 5.45
N ARG A 134 -13.82 -1.12 5.86
CA ARG A 134 -14.65 -2.11 5.18
C ARG A 134 -16.08 -1.56 5.06
N GLY A 135 -16.56 -1.42 3.83
CA GLY A 135 -17.90 -0.90 3.50
C GLY A 135 -18.00 0.61 3.25
N ARG A 136 -16.96 1.41 3.55
CA ARG A 136 -16.93 2.86 3.25
C ARG A 136 -15.88 3.25 2.22
N PHE A 137 -14.78 2.51 2.10
CA PHE A 137 -13.83 2.69 1.03
C PHE A 137 -14.36 2.09 -0.28
N ARG A 138 -14.39 2.88 -1.35
CA ARG A 138 -15.10 2.55 -2.62
C ARG A 138 -14.18 2.49 -3.83
N VAL A 139 -12.87 2.65 -3.65
CA VAL A 139 -11.91 2.48 -4.73
C VAL A 139 -11.84 1.00 -5.08
N PRO A 140 -11.92 0.62 -6.37
CA PRO A 140 -11.66 -0.75 -6.81
C PRO A 140 -10.24 -1.17 -6.42
N LEU A 141 -10.14 -2.23 -5.60
CA LEU A 141 -8.90 -2.92 -5.28
C LEU A 141 -8.98 -4.31 -5.91
N ILE A 142 -8.04 -4.62 -6.79
CA ILE A 142 -8.06 -5.84 -7.60
C ILE A 142 -6.82 -6.68 -7.27
N ALA A 143 -7.04 -7.95 -6.91
CA ALA A 143 -5.96 -8.91 -6.78
C ALA A 143 -5.61 -9.48 -8.16
N GLY A 144 -4.34 -9.46 -8.54
CA GLY A 144 -3.89 -10.05 -9.79
C GLY A 144 -2.45 -9.75 -10.17
N ASP A 145 -1.88 -10.63 -11.00
CA ASP A 145 -0.59 -10.40 -11.65
C ASP A 145 -0.76 -9.38 -12.77
N PHE A 146 -0.06 -8.25 -12.65
CA PHE A 146 -0.09 -7.18 -13.64
C PHE A 146 0.58 -7.53 -14.98
N PHE A 147 1.48 -8.51 -14.98
CA PHE A 147 2.08 -8.99 -16.23
C PHE A 147 1.08 -9.82 -17.05
N GLU A 148 0.00 -10.29 -16.43
CA GLU A 148 -1.10 -11.00 -17.05
C GLU A 148 -2.33 -10.09 -17.29
N PRO A 149 -3.27 -10.47 -18.15
CA PRO A 149 -4.55 -9.77 -18.27
C PRO A 149 -5.33 -9.82 -16.94
N ILE A 150 -5.58 -8.66 -16.34
CA ILE A 150 -6.39 -8.54 -15.13
C ILE A 150 -7.85 -8.25 -15.52
N PRO A 151 -8.81 -9.15 -15.22
CA PRO A 151 -10.23 -8.89 -15.46
C PRO A 151 -10.71 -7.62 -14.75
N GLY A 152 -11.36 -6.72 -15.49
CA GLY A 152 -11.84 -5.44 -14.95
C GLY A 152 -10.81 -4.31 -14.93
N LEU A 153 -9.58 -4.55 -15.39
CA LEU A 153 -8.57 -3.54 -15.63
C LEU A 153 -8.40 -3.33 -17.15
N GLU A 154 -8.97 -2.26 -17.70
CA GLU A 154 -8.84 -1.95 -19.13
C GLU A 154 -7.48 -1.29 -19.42
N LYS A 155 -6.69 -1.87 -20.33
CA LYS A 155 -5.41 -1.27 -20.73
C LYS A 155 -5.67 0.06 -21.44
N GLY A 156 -4.97 1.12 -21.01
CA GLY A 156 -5.06 2.47 -21.60
C GLY A 156 -6.13 3.38 -20.99
N SER A 157 -6.78 2.98 -19.90
CA SER A 157 -7.81 3.79 -19.21
C SER A 157 -7.26 4.69 -18.09
N PHE A 158 -5.94 4.84 -17.97
CA PHE A 158 -5.30 5.57 -16.88
C PHE A 158 -4.36 6.64 -17.42
N ASP A 159 -4.45 7.84 -16.83
CA ASP A 159 -3.61 8.99 -17.16
C ASP A 159 -2.34 9.06 -16.30
N MET A 160 -2.36 8.36 -15.16
CA MET A 160 -1.28 8.33 -14.18
C MET A 160 -1.09 6.92 -13.61
N ILE A 161 0.16 6.53 -13.38
CA ILE A 161 0.53 5.29 -12.71
C ILE A 161 1.43 5.62 -11.53
N HIS A 162 1.06 5.16 -10.34
CA HIS A 162 1.89 5.14 -9.14
C HIS A 162 2.40 3.72 -8.90
N ALA A 163 3.67 3.55 -8.53
CA ALA A 163 4.30 2.23 -8.39
C ALA A 163 5.48 2.26 -7.39
N ALA A 164 5.25 2.79 -6.19
CA ALA A 164 6.34 3.09 -5.25
C ALA A 164 7.00 1.87 -4.61
N PHE A 165 6.23 0.85 -4.23
CA PHE A 165 6.76 -0.37 -3.60
C PHE A 165 6.95 -1.54 -4.58
N PHE A 166 6.50 -1.36 -5.83
CA PHE A 166 6.64 -2.36 -6.88
C PHE A 166 8.12 -2.59 -7.25
N LEU A 167 8.93 -1.54 -7.35
CA LEU A 167 10.32 -1.63 -7.82
C LEU A 167 11.29 -2.26 -6.81
N SER A 168 10.92 -2.39 -5.53
CA SER A 168 11.70 -3.18 -4.57
C SER A 168 11.56 -4.70 -4.75
N LEU A 169 10.57 -5.16 -5.53
CA LEU A 169 10.31 -6.58 -5.78
C LEU A 169 10.89 -7.09 -7.12
N VAL A 170 11.34 -6.21 -8.02
CA VAL A 170 11.83 -6.57 -9.38
C VAL A 170 13.38 -6.69 -9.47
N LEU A 171 14.09 -6.91 -8.36
CA LEU A 171 15.49 -7.32 -8.44
C LEU A 171 15.62 -8.82 -8.22
N VAL A 172 15.33 -9.59 -9.27
CA VAL A 172 15.80 -10.98 -9.37
C VAL A 172 16.33 -11.23 -10.78
N GLY A 173 17.66 -11.33 -10.90
CA GLY A 173 18.36 -11.88 -12.07
C GLY A 173 18.90 -10.87 -13.07
#